data_AF-A0AB34GSA7-F1
#
_entry.id   AF-A0AB34GSA7-F1
#
_cell.length_a   1.000
_cell.length_b   1.000
_cell.length_c   1.000
_cell.angle_alpha   90.00
_cell.angle_beta   90.00
_cell.angle_gamma   90.00
#
_symmetry.space_group_name_H-M   'P 1'
#
loop_
_entity.id
_entity.type
_entity.pdbx_description
1 polymer ?
#
loop_
_entity_poly.entity_id
_entity_poly.type
_entity_poly.pdbx_seq_one_letter_code
_entity_poly.pdbx_strand_id
1 'polypeptide(L)' 'MRDHERNDKPHRCDQCPQTFNVEFNLTLHKCTHNGEDPTCPVCNKKFSRVASLKAHVMLHEKEEVIISAYTLFTDF' A
#
# COMPACT_ATOMS: atom_id res chain seq x y z
N MET A 1 -1.99 -7.05 -35.30
CA MET A 1 -1.51 -8.16 -34.45
C MET A 1 -2.45 -8.23 -33.25
N ARG A 2 -2.90 -9.44 -32.92
CA ARG A 2 -3.97 -9.75 -31.96
C ARG A 2 -3.59 -9.34 -30.53
N ASP A 3 -4.53 -8.63 -29.91
CA ASP A 3 -5.13 -8.85 -28.59
C ASP A 3 -4.26 -8.96 -27.32
N HIS A 4 -4.78 -8.21 -26.34
CA HIS A 4 -4.74 -8.39 -24.89
C HIS A 4 -3.72 -7.58 -24.08
N GLU A 5 -4.33 -6.62 -23.37
CA GLU A 5 -3.96 -6.07 -22.07
C GLU A 5 -2.85 -5.03 -22.09
N ARG A 6 -3.30 -3.77 -22.21
CA ARG A 6 -2.91 -2.71 -21.28
C ARG A 6 -2.96 -3.32 -19.88
N ASN A 7 -1.86 -3.92 -19.47
CA ASN A 7 -1.63 -4.31 -18.09
C ASN A 7 -1.51 -2.97 -17.36
N ASP A 8 -2.67 -2.39 -17.03
CA ASP A 8 -2.93 -1.19 -16.23
C ASP A 8 -2.45 -1.44 -14.81
N LYS A 9 -1.18 -1.80 -14.68
CA LYS A 9 -0.44 -1.84 -13.43
C LYS A 9 0.37 -0.55 -13.43
N PRO A 10 -0.22 0.58 -12.99
CA PRO A 10 0.46 1.87 -13.03
C PRO A 10 1.72 1.88 -12.16
N HIS A 11 1.81 0.96 -11.19
CA HIS A 11 2.89 0.92 -10.22
C HIS A 11 3.99 -0.05 -10.66
N ARG A 12 4.88 0.44 -11.53
CA ARG A 12 6.08 -0.29 -11.98
C ARG A 12 7.24 -0.11 -11.00
N CYS A 13 7.99 -1.19 -10.76
CA CYS A 13 9.26 -1.10 -10.04
C CYS A 13 10.35 -0.48 -10.92
N ASP A 14 11.13 0.41 -10.33
CA ASP A 14 12.26 1.10 -10.93
C ASP A 14 13.54 0.23 -10.96
N GLN A 15 13.64 -0.76 -10.08
CA GLN A 15 14.82 -1.64 -9.94
C GLN A 15 14.66 -2.99 -10.66
N CYS A 16 13.45 -3.37 -11.07
CA CYS A 16 13.20 -4.64 -11.75
C CYS A 16 11.98 -4.55 -12.69
N PRO A 17 11.75 -5.53 -13.58
CA PRO A 17 10.63 -5.49 -14.53
C PRO A 17 9.26 -5.81 -13.91
N GLN A 18 9.16 -5.95 -12.57
CA GLN A 18 7.88 -6.25 -11.90
C GLN A 18 6.95 -5.03 -11.92
N THR A 19 5.66 -5.31 -12.14
CA THR A 19 4.58 -4.32 -12.17
C THR A 19 3.46 -4.76 -11.23
N PHE A 20 2.88 -3.79 -10.54
CA PHE A 20 1.85 -4.00 -9.53
C PHE A 20 0.61 -3.15 -9.85
N ASN A 21 -0.56 -3.72 -9.57
CA ASN A 21 -1.85 -3.06 -9.75
C ASN A 21 -2.22 -2.12 -8.60
N VAL A 22 -1.46 -2.17 -7.49
CA VAL A 22 -1.71 -1.39 -6.28
C VAL A 22 -0.39 -0.83 -5.79
N GLU A 23 -0.36 0.46 -5.45
CA GLU A 23 0.83 1.17 -4.96
C GLU A 23 1.41 0.50 -3.72
N PHE A 24 0.55 0.10 -2.78
CA PHE A 24 0.96 -0.63 -1.58
C PHE A 24 1.80 -1.88 -1.89
N ASN A 25 1.44 -2.65 -2.92
CA ASN A 25 2.19 -3.83 -3.32
C ASN A 25 3.56 -3.46 -3.94
N LEU A 26 3.63 -2.33 -4.66
CA LEU A 26 4.90 -1.82 -5.18
C LEU A 26 5.81 -1.36 -4.04
N THR A 27 5.30 -0.59 -3.08
CA THR A 27 6.08 -0.09 -1.93
C THR A 27 6.65 -1.25 -1.13
N LEU A 28 5.82 -2.26 -0.87
CA LEU A 28 6.26 -3.49 -0.24
C LEU A 28 7.33 -4.24 -1.06
N HIS A 29 7.15 -4.33 -2.37
CA HIS A 29 8.13 -4.97 -3.23
C HIS A 29 9.48 -4.24 -3.21
N LYS A 30 9.51 -2.91 -3.10
CA LYS A 30 10.76 -2.14 -3.00
C LYS A 30 11.59 -2.52 -1.76
N CYS A 31 10.93 -2.88 -0.65
CA CYS A 31 11.60 -3.40 0.54
C CYS A 31 12.44 -4.66 0.26
N THR A 32 12.06 -5.48 -0.73
CA THR A 32 12.80 -6.70 -1.09
C THR A 32 14.14 -6.43 -1.77
N HIS A 33 14.32 -5.26 -2.39
CA HIS A 33 15.60 -4.87 -2.99
C HIS A 33 16.57 -4.29 -1.97
N ASN A 34 16.07 -3.47 -1.06
CA ASN A 34 16.90 -2.79 -0.07
C ASN A 34 17.17 -3.65 1.18
N GLY A 35 16.50 -4.81 1.32
CA GLY A 35 16.54 -5.61 2.54
C GLY A 35 15.93 -4.90 3.75
N GLU A 36 15.09 -3.90 3.51
CA GLU A 36 14.43 -3.13 4.55
C GLU A 36 13.17 -3.86 5.04
N ASP A 37 12.88 -3.75 6.33
CA ASP A 37 11.65 -4.31 6.89
C ASP A 37 10.41 -3.62 6.29
N PRO A 38 9.35 -4.36 5.95
CA PRO A 38 8.11 -3.76 5.45
C PRO A 38 7.53 -2.77 6.45
N THR A 39 7.43 -1.51 6.01
CA THR A 39 7.07 -0.37 6.87
C THR A 39 5.71 0.18 6.49
N CYS A 40 4.93 0.59 7.49
CA CYS A 40 3.61 1.19 7.29
C CYS A 40 3.74 2.59 6.69
N PRO A 41 3.09 2.88 5.55
CA PRO A 41 3.17 4.19 4.92
C PRO A 41 2.43 5.28 5.72
N VAL A 42 1.52 4.90 6.64
CA VAL A 42 0.72 5.84 7.45
C VAL A 42 1.44 6.23 8.74
N CYS A 43 1.97 5.25 9.47
CA CYS A 43 2.56 5.47 10.81
C CYS A 43 4.03 5.06 10.95
N ASN A 44 4.70 4.70 9.85
CA ASN A 44 6.10 4.26 9.81
C ASN A 44 6.44 3.07 10.73
N LYS A 45 5.44 2.30 11.16
CA LYS A 45 5.66 1.09 11.96
C LYS A 45 6.27 -0.01 11.09
N LYS A 46 7.37 -0.60 11.56
CA LYS A 46 8.04 -1.74 10.90
C LYS A 46 7.35 -3.06 11.24
N PHE A 47 7.33 -3.97 10.28
CA PHE A 47 6.81 -5.32 10.40
C PHE A 47 7.84 -6.30 9.87
N SER A 48 7.90 -7.50 10.45
CA SER A 48 8.74 -8.59 9.94
C SER A 48 8.08 -9.38 8.82
N ARG A 49 6.78 -9.16 8.57
CA ARG A 49 5.98 -9.88 7.57
C ARG A 49 5.04 -8.94 6.83
N VAL A 50 4.98 -9.12 5.51
CA VAL A 50 4.03 -8.48 4.60
C VAL A 50 2.58 -8.58 5.07
N ALA A 51 2.15 -9.79 5.44
CA ALA A 51 0.76 -10.04 5.81
C ALA A 51 0.34 -9.26 7.05
N SER A 52 1.27 -9.09 8.00
CA SER A 52 1.05 -8.28 9.21
C SER A 52 0.96 -6.80 8.88
N LEU A 53 1.83 -6.29 8.00
CA LEU A 53 1.74 -4.92 7.50
C LEU A 53 0.40 -4.68 6.78
N LYS A 54 -0.01 -5.60 5.90
CA LYS A 54 -1.28 -5.49 5.16
C LYS A 54 -2.46 -5.42 6.11
N ALA A 55 -2.55 -6.34 7.07
CA ALA A 55 -3.63 -6.32 8.07
C ALA A 55 -3.61 -5.04 8.91
N HIS A 56 -2.43 -4.52 9.23
CA HIS A 56 -2.28 -3.26 9.96
C HIS A 56 -2.74 -2.04 9.14
N VAL A 57 -2.41 -1.95 7.86
CA VAL A 57 -2.87 -0.84 7.00
C VAL A 57 -4.40 -0.84 6.84
N MET A 58 -5.04 -2.01 6.80
CA MET A 58 -6.51 -2.09 6.81
C MET A 58 -7.14 -1.56 8.12
N LEU A 59 -6.38 -1.47 9.22
CA LEU A 59 -6.86 -0.83 10.46
C LEU A 59 -6.84 0.69 10.34
N HIS A 60 -5.82 1.26 9.66
CA HIS A 60 -5.80 2.69 9.36
C HIS A 60 -7.01 3.11 8.54
N GLU A 61 -7.47 2.33 7.56
CA GLU A 61 -8.72 2.63 6.84
C GLU A 61 -9.95 2.64 7.77
N LYS A 62 -10.00 1.79 8.79
CA LYS A 62 -11.10 1.80 9.77
C LYS A 62 -11.01 2.99 10.72
N GLU A 63 -9.80 3.38 11.12
CA GLU A 63 -9.55 4.57 11.93
C GLU A 63 -9.80 5.86 11.12
N GLU A 64 -9.46 5.90 9.83
CA GLU A 64 -9.78 7.01 8.93
C GLU A 64 -11.27 7.18 8.70
N VAL A 65 -12.04 6.08 8.59
CA VAL A 65 -13.51 6.14 8.52
C VAL A 65 -14.10 6.73 9.81
N ILE A 66 -13.52 6.41 10.97
CA ILE A 66 -13.92 6.99 12.26
C ILE A 66 -13.55 8.47 12.29
N ILE A 67 -12.31 8.87 11.98
CA ILE A 67 -11.88 10.27 12.04
C ILE A 67 -12.69 11.12 11.05
N SER A 68 -12.88 10.66 9.81
CA SER A 68 -13.72 11.32 8.81
C SER A 68 -15.16 11.51 9.29
N ALA A 69 -15.77 10.47 9.84
CA ALA A 69 -17.10 10.56 10.45
C ALA A 69 -17.12 11.59 11.59
N TYR A 70 -16.21 11.50 12.55
CA TYR A 70 -16.18 12.42 13.69
C TYR A 70 -15.94 13.87 13.25
N THR A 71 -15.08 14.13 12.26
CA THR A 71 -14.89 15.48 11.70
C THR A 71 -16.14 16.03 11.01
N LEU A 72 -16.89 15.18 10.29
CA LEU A 72 -18.16 15.59 9.64
C LEU A 72 -19.29 15.86 10.66
N PHE A 73 -19.24 15.24 11.83
CA PHE A 73 -20.25 15.39 12.88
C PHE A 73 -19.95 16.52 13.87
N THR A 74 -18.73 17.06 13.92
CA THR A 74 -18.34 18.14 14.84
C THR A 74 -18.30 19.53 14.19
N ASP A 75 -18.68 19.68 12.93
CA ASP A 75 -18.81 20.98 12.23
C ASP A 75 -20.13 21.72 12.58
N PHE A 76 -20.59 21.67 13.84
CA PHE A 76 -21.79 22.38 14.33
C PHE A 76 -21.52 23.25 15.55
#